data_AF-A0AAV0BDZ7-F1
#
_entry.id   AF-A0AAV0BDZ7-F1
#
_cell.length_a   1.000
_cell.length_b   1.000
_cell.length_c   1.000
_cell.angle_alpha   90.00
_cell.angle_beta   90.00
_cell.angle_gamma   90.00
#
_symmetry.space_group_name_H-M   'P 1'
#
loop_
_entity.id
_entity.type
_entity.pdbx_description
1 polymer ?
#
loop_
_entity_poly.entity_id
_entity_poly.type
_entity_poly.pdbx_seq_one_letter_code
_entity_poly.pdbx_strand_id
1 'polypeptide(L)'
;MTKCHSRNLKQKLVKSYYILKCPTLSWYPSSHEPYFPIGQIDLHLCSGIKSLTYTSLKKSTQFRIFVSTKVYTFIAKPQQAKANWVKALK
;
A
#
# COMPACT_ATOMS: atom_id res chain seq x y z
N MET A 1 28.70 26.05 -11.99
CA MET A 1 28.21 25.42 -10.74
C MET A 1 26.76 24.99 -10.94
N THR A 2 26.51 23.72 -11.22
CA THR A 2 25.17 23.23 -11.59
C THR A 2 24.45 22.72 -10.34
N LYS A 3 23.39 23.41 -9.91
CA LYS A 3 22.56 23.04 -8.76
C LYS A 3 21.65 21.87 -9.14
N CYS A 4 21.97 20.68 -8.68
CA CYS A 4 21.10 19.51 -8.81
C CYS A 4 19.88 19.67 -7.90
N HIS A 5 18.71 19.95 -8.48
CA HIS A 5 17.43 19.92 -7.76
C HIS A 5 17.09 18.47 -7.40
N SER A 6 17.29 18.10 -6.14
CA SER A 6 16.71 16.90 -5.55
C SER A 6 15.18 17.03 -5.61
N ARG A 7 14.55 16.33 -6.56
CA ARG A 7 13.09 16.24 -6.62
C ARG A 7 12.65 15.46 -5.38
N ASN A 8 12.19 16.17 -4.36
CA ASN A 8 11.49 15.58 -3.24
C ASN A 8 10.15 15.04 -3.77
N LEU A 9 10.15 13.80 -4.25
CA LEU A 9 8.97 13.06 -4.69
C LEU A 9 8.10 12.82 -3.46
N LYS A 10 7.29 13.82 -3.09
CA LYS A 10 6.20 13.65 -2.15
C LYS A 10 5.27 12.58 -2.74
N GLN A 11 5.35 11.36 -2.21
CA GLN A 11 4.47 10.26 -2.58
C GLN A 11 3.03 10.72 -2.35
N LYS A 12 2.31 11.04 -3.44
CA LYS A 12 0.93 11.49 -3.37
C LYS A 12 0.07 10.29 -2.98
N LEU A 13 -0.77 10.46 -1.97
CA LEU A 13 -1.76 9.46 -1.62
C LEU A 13 -2.84 9.44 -2.70
N VAL A 14 -2.96 8.31 -3.39
CA VAL A 14 -3.95 8.10 -4.46
C VAL A 14 -4.98 7.09 -3.97
N LYS A 15 -6.27 7.48 -4.02
CA LYS A 15 -7.37 6.54 -3.80
C LYS A 15 -7.39 5.59 -4.99
N SER A 16 -7.23 4.31 -4.72
CA SER A 16 -7.21 3.24 -5.72
C SER A 16 -8.20 2.15 -5.32
N TYR A 17 -8.66 1.37 -6.29
CA TYR A 17 -9.49 0.19 -6.06
C TYR A 17 -8.59 -1.04 -5.91
N TYR A 18 -8.65 -1.73 -4.77
CA TYR A 18 -7.77 -2.85 -4.45
C TYR A 18 -8.50 -4.18 -4.60
N ILE A 19 -7.86 -5.14 -5.25
CA ILE A 19 -8.36 -6.50 -5.43
C ILE A 19 -7.30 -7.46 -4.89
N LEU A 20 -7.71 -8.30 -3.94
CA LEU A 20 -6.91 -9.38 -3.40
C LEU A 20 -7.37 -10.70 -4.02
N LYS A 21 -6.52 -11.30 -4.86
CA LYS A 21 -6.70 -12.64 -5.43
C LYS A 21 -5.48 -13.47 -5.04
N CYS A 22 -5.57 -14.21 -3.93
CA CYS A 22 -4.44 -14.95 -3.36
C CYS A 22 -3.67 -15.73 -4.45
N PRO A 23 -2.35 -15.55 -4.57
CA PRO A 23 -1.42 -14.83 -3.67
C PRO A 23 -1.15 -13.36 -4.06
N THR A 24 -1.93 -12.80 -4.97
CA THR A 24 -1.68 -11.51 -5.59
C THR A 24 -2.58 -10.40 -5.05
N LEU A 25 -1.99 -9.25 -4.73
CA LEU A 25 -2.68 -8.00 -4.43
C LEU A 25 -2.47 -7.00 -5.57
N SER A 26 -3.52 -6.64 -6.30
CA SER A 26 -3.47 -5.66 -7.40
C SER A 26 -4.34 -4.45 -7.11
N TRP A 27 -3.97 -3.29 -7.64
CA TRP A 27 -4.76 -2.06 -7.52
C TRP A 27 -4.95 -1.32 -8.84
N TYR A 28 -6.11 -0.72 -8.98
CA TYR A 28 -6.64 -0.12 -10.20
C TYR A 28 -7.02 1.35 -9.93
N PRO A 29 -7.07 2.21 -10.96
CA PRO A 29 -7.47 3.60 -10.78
C PRO A 29 -8.94 3.72 -10.36
N SER A 30 -9.77 2.79 -10.84
CA SER A 30 -11.21 2.77 -10.62
C SER A 30 -11.73 1.33 -10.59
N SER A 31 -12.93 1.15 -10.04
CA SER A 31 -13.64 -0.14 -10.06
C SER A 31 -14.19 -0.51 -11.44
N HIS A 32 -14.32 0.46 -12.34
CA HIS A 32 -14.94 0.27 -13.66
C HIS A 32 -13.98 -0.35 -14.70
N GLU A 33 -12.67 -0.35 -14.45
CA GLU A 33 -11.65 -0.81 -15.41
C GLU A 33 -10.68 -1.79 -14.74
N PRO A 34 -11.04 -3.07 -14.61
CA PRO A 34 -10.22 -4.08 -13.94
C PRO A 34 -9.13 -4.70 -14.83
N TYR A 35 -8.88 -4.16 -16.02
CA TYR A 35 -7.98 -4.78 -17.00
C TYR A 35 -6.52 -4.37 -16.84
N PHE A 36 -6.27 -3.14 -16.40
CA PHE A 36 -4.92 -2.57 -16.29
C PHE A 36 -4.64 -2.11 -14.87
N PRO A 37 -4.00 -2.95 -14.03
CA PRO A 37 -3.63 -2.54 -12.69
C PRO A 37 -2.55 -1.45 -12.76
N ILE A 38 -2.66 -0.44 -11.91
CA ILE A 38 -1.60 0.55 -11.66
C ILE A 38 -0.37 -0.16 -11.08
N GLY A 39 -0.61 -1.20 -10.28
CA GLY A 39 0.45 -2.03 -9.75
C GLY A 39 -0.09 -3.27 -9.08
N GLN A 40 0.86 -4.17 -8.81
CA GLN A 40 0.59 -5.48 -8.26
C GLN A 40 1.73 -5.90 -7.33
N ILE A 41 1.38 -6.66 -6.30
CA ILE A 41 2.29 -7.27 -5.35
C ILE A 41 1.97 -8.76 -5.28
N ASP A 42 3.01 -9.59 -5.38
CA ASP A 42 2.93 -11.00 -5.04
C ASP A 42 3.24 -11.19 -3.55
N LEU A 43 2.30 -11.78 -2.82
CA LEU A 43 2.41 -12.03 -1.39
C LEU A 43 3.36 -13.17 -1.06
N HIS A 44 3.69 -14.07 -1.99
CA HIS A 44 4.74 -15.07 -1.77
C HIS A 44 6.12 -14.45 -1.56
N LEU A 45 6.35 -13.28 -2.19
CA LEU A 45 7.58 -12.51 -2.04
C LEU A 45 7.52 -11.52 -0.86
N CYS A 46 6.42 -11.52 -0.11
CA CYS A 46 6.23 -10.67 1.05
C CYS A 46 7.11 -11.18 2.20
N SER A 47 8.05 -10.33 2.62
CA SER A 47 8.90 -10.60 3.79
C SER A 47 8.20 -10.25 5.11
N GLY A 48 7.08 -9.53 5.05
CA GLY A 48 6.24 -9.28 6.22
C GLY A 48 5.33 -8.06 6.10
N ILE A 49 4.40 -7.96 7.04
CA ILE A 49 3.41 -6.89 7.12
C ILE A 49 3.54 -6.22 8.48
N LYS A 50 3.78 -4.89 8.51
CA LYS A 50 3.80 -4.11 9.74
C LYS A 50 2.62 -3.16 9.79
N SER A 51 1.76 -3.35 10.79
CA SER A 51 0.78 -2.33 11.18
C SER A 51 1.53 -1.21 11.91
N LEU A 52 1.33 0.03 11.48
CA LEU A 52 1.88 1.19 12.17
C LEU A 52 0.91 1.56 13.32
N THR A 53 1.41 1.52 14.56
CA THR A 53 0.61 1.77 15.77
C THR A 53 0.95 3.09 16.49
N TYR A 54 1.92 3.88 16.00
CA TYR A 54 2.46 5.01 16.77
C TYR A 54 1.63 6.31 16.65
N THR A 55 1.23 6.81 17.83
CA THR A 55 1.16 8.20 18.36
C THR A 55 0.53 9.34 17.55
N SER A 56 0.15 9.15 16.29
CA SER A 56 -0.50 10.20 15.49
C SER A 56 -1.75 9.66 14.83
N LEU A 57 -2.90 10.31 15.04
CA LEU A 57 -4.22 9.89 14.51
C LEU A 57 -4.21 9.58 13.00
N LYS A 58 -3.31 10.23 12.25
CA LYS A 58 -3.13 10.01 10.80
C LYS A 58 -2.40 8.71 10.44
N LYS A 59 -1.65 8.11 11.36
CA LYS A 59 -0.84 6.89 11.16
C LYS A 59 -1.51 5.60 11.64
N SER A 60 -2.55 5.69 12.48
CA SER A 60 -3.25 4.52 13.03
C SER A 60 -3.97 3.67 11.97
N THR A 61 -4.34 4.29 10.85
CA THR A 61 -5.03 3.66 9.71
C THR A 61 -4.07 3.13 8.64
N GLN A 62 -2.76 3.25 8.87
CA GLN A 62 -1.73 2.88 7.89
C GLN A 62 -1.14 1.50 8.20
N PHE A 63 -0.80 0.77 7.16
CA PHE A 63 -0.03 -0.46 7.26
C PHE A 63 0.99 -0.52 6.12
N ARG A 64 2.08 -1.25 6.35
CA ARG A 64 3.17 -1.41 5.38
C ARG A 64 3.34 -2.87 5.02
N ILE A 65 3.51 -3.12 3.73
CA ILE A 65 3.88 -4.43 3.18
C ILE A 65 5.33 -4.32 2.71
N PHE A 66 6.16 -5.25 3.18
CA PHE A 66 7.56 -5.38 2.80
C PHE A 66 7.68 -6.52 1.80
N VAL A 67 8.06 -6.22 0.56
CA VAL A 67 8.18 -7.20 -0.53
C VAL A 67 9.59 -7.10 -1.08
N SER A 68 10.40 -8.11 -0.80
CA SER A 68 11.82 -8.15 -1.13
C SER A 68 12.55 -6.85 -0.75
N THR A 69 12.79 -5.95 -1.71
CA THR A 69 13.51 -4.67 -1.53
C THR A 69 12.59 -3.44 -1.50
N LYS A 70 11.28 -3.61 -1.67
CA LYS A 70 10.29 -2.53 -1.76
C LYS A 70 9.38 -2.50 -0.53
N VAL A 71 9.02 -1.29 -0.12
CA VAL A 71 8.08 -1.06 0.98
C VAL A 71 6.88 -0.29 0.45
N TYR A 72 5.71 -0.93 0.49
CA TYR A 72 4.45 -0.32 0.10
C TYR A 72 3.71 0.15 1.34
N THR A 73 3.29 1.42 1.37
CA THR A 73 2.49 1.98 2.47
C THR A 73 1.05 2.15 2.00
N PHE A 74 0.12 1.51 2.69
CA PHE A 74 -1.31 1.57 2.42
C PHE A 74 -2.03 2.27 3.56
N ILE A 75 -3.15 2.91 3.22
CA ILE A 75 -4.04 3.55 4.19
C ILE A 75 -5.43 2.96 4.03
N ALA A 76 -5.95 2.35 5.09
CA ALA A 76 -7.30 1.80 5.16
C ALA A 76 -8.10 2.53 6.24
N LYS A 77 -9.17 3.21 5.83
CA LYS A 77 -10.13 3.87 6.73
C LYS A 77 -11.46 3.09 6.66
N PRO A 78 -12.11 2.75 7.78
CA PRO A 78 -11.75 3.00 9.20
C PRO A 78 -10.66 2.03 9.72
N GLN A 79 -10.24 2.18 10.98
CA GLN A 79 -9.20 1.33 11.60
C GLN A 79 -9.55 -0.19 11.56
N GLN A 80 -10.84 -0.53 11.58
CA GLN A 80 -11.30 -1.90 11.39
C GLN A 80 -10.96 -2.45 9.99
N ALA A 81 -11.06 -1.62 8.95
CA ALA A 81 -10.67 -2.01 7.59
C ALA A 81 -9.18 -2.35 7.53
N LYS A 82 -8.32 -1.60 8.24
CA LYS A 82 -6.89 -1.94 8.37
C LYS A 82 -6.70 -3.34 8.96
N ALA A 83 -7.39 -3.65 10.06
CA ALA A 83 -7.28 -4.96 10.70
C ALA A 83 -7.71 -6.08 9.75
N ASN A 84 -8.80 -5.89 9.01
CA ASN A 84 -9.27 -6.85 8.01
C ASN A 84 -8.24 -7.07 6.90
N TRP A 85 -7.63 -5.99 6.38
CA TRP A 85 -6.55 -6.10 5.38
C TRP A 85 -5.34 -6.84 5.92
N VAL A 86 -4.86 -6.50 7.11
CA VAL A 86 -3.71 -7.18 7.73
C VAL A 86 -4.02 -8.67 8.00
N LYS A 87 -5.27 -9.01 8.35
CA LYS A 87 -5.71 -10.39 8.54
C LYS A 87 -5.78 -11.15 7.21
N ALA A 88 -6.29 -10.51 6.15
CA ALA A 88 -6.44 -11.15 4.84
C ALA A 88 -5.12 -11.35 4.08
N LEU A 89 -4.10 -10.57 4.43
CA LEU A 89 -2.78 -10.60 3.79
C LEU A 89 -1.76 -11.49 4.54
N LYS A 90 -2.09 -11.98 5.74
CA LYS A 90 -1.30 -12.97 6.49
C LYS A 90 -1.70 -14.37 6.06
#